data_AF-A0A5R8VLR1-F1
#
_entry.id   AF-A0A5R8VLR1-F1
#
_cell.length_a   1.000
_cell.length_b   1.000
_cell.length_c   1.000
_cell.angle_alpha   90.00
_cell.angle_beta   90.00
_cell.angle_gamma   90.00
#
_symmetry.space_group_name_H-M   'P 1'
#
loop_
_entity.id
_entity.type
_entity.pdbx_description
1 polymer ?
#
loop_
_entity_poly.entity_id
_entity_poly.type
_entity_poly.pdbx_seq_one_letter_code
_entity_poly.pdbx_strand_id
1 'polypeptide(L)'
;MKHTAANTPGADLSCEVCGLMPEPPKTRLTLANVAVMLPIELLVHALVVETALPYAAKVLVLTLAATVLVIWVAEPSAARLLRTWLHAPALHQRSRLAAAPTLWRARTVLRDEPGSLQKLTRALARTEINILSIHVHPVAGGVLDEFVLSAPGDIGERGLLDALHDGGGTSPHVWPTTALAMADGQTKALSLAARVAEAPGELPLAVAELLRAGILTPDEALLEADDDGARLKIPTAWHGPITFARPGEPFTPAESARAHRLAELAEILAHRPTASCH
;
A
#
# COMPACT_ATOMS: atom_id res chain seq x y z
N MET A 1 7.60 19.30 30.05
CA MET A 1 8.54 19.72 28.99
C MET A 1 9.09 18.45 28.35
N LYS A 2 8.57 18.08 27.18
CA LYS A 2 8.97 16.87 26.45
C LYS A 2 10.27 17.22 25.71
N HIS A 3 11.37 16.55 26.01
CA HIS A 3 12.62 16.75 25.30
C HIS A 3 12.39 16.45 23.81
N THR A 4 12.45 17.50 22.99
CA THR A 4 12.63 17.36 21.54
C THR A 4 13.98 16.70 21.37
N ALA A 5 13.98 15.38 21.10
CA ALA A 5 15.19 14.69 20.70
C ALA A 5 15.71 15.41 19.46
N ALA A 6 16.87 16.05 19.59
CA ALA A 6 17.56 16.62 18.45
C ALA A 6 17.86 15.45 17.50
N ASN A 7 17.09 15.34 16.41
CA ASN A 7 17.33 14.37 15.35
C ASN A 7 18.75 14.60 14.85
N THR A 8 19.66 13.75 15.33
CA THR A 8 21.02 13.73 14.81
C THR A 8 20.90 13.10 13.43
N PRO A 9 21.53 13.63 12.38
CA PRO A 9 21.41 13.07 11.02
C PRO A 9 21.79 11.57 10.94
N GLY A 10 22.52 11.04 11.93
CA GLY A 10 22.81 9.61 12.06
C GLY A 10 21.61 8.74 12.48
N ALA A 11 20.62 9.28 13.19
CA ALA A 11 19.42 8.53 13.60
C ALA A 11 18.54 8.20 12.38
N ASP A 12 18.30 9.18 11.51
CA ASP A 12 17.53 9.01 10.25
C ASP A 12 18.21 8.05 9.25
N LEU A 13 19.53 7.86 9.39
CA LEU A 13 20.34 6.99 8.54
C LEU A 13 20.36 5.53 9.01
N SER A 14 20.01 5.26 10.27
CA SER A 14 20.03 3.90 10.81
C SER A 14 18.74 3.15 10.44
N CYS A 15 18.83 1.83 10.25
CA CYS A 15 17.65 0.99 10.15
C CYS A 15 17.02 0.81 11.53
N GLU A 16 15.71 1.05 11.66
CA GLU A 16 15.00 0.87 12.93
C GLU A 16 15.00 -0.60 13.41
N VAL A 17 15.12 -1.55 12.47
CA VAL A 17 15.08 -3.00 12.78
C VAL A 17 16.47 -3.55 13.11
N CYS A 18 17.51 -3.19 12.34
CA CYS A 18 18.84 -3.78 12.50
C CYS A 18 19.92 -2.82 13.00
N GLY A 19 19.62 -1.52 13.17
CA GLY A 19 20.57 -0.51 13.65
C GLY A 19 21.75 -0.20 12.70
N LEU A 20 21.87 -0.94 11.60
CA LEU A 20 22.96 -0.82 10.64
C LEU A 20 22.72 0.36 9.68
N MET A 21 23.81 1.04 9.32
CA MET A 21 23.80 2.08 8.29
C MET A 21 23.96 1.45 6.90
N PRO A 22 23.28 1.97 5.86
CA PRO A 22 23.46 1.50 4.50
C PRO A 22 24.88 1.79 4.01
N GLU A 23 25.56 0.80 3.43
CA GLU A 23 26.91 0.98 2.91
C GLU A 23 26.90 2.01 1.75
N PRO A 24 27.78 3.02 1.77
CA PRO A 24 27.86 3.98 0.68
C PRO A 24 28.45 3.30 -0.57
N PRO A 25 28.06 3.72 -1.78
CA PRO A 25 28.65 3.17 -3.00
C PRO A 25 30.14 3.48 -3.06
N LYS A 26 30.95 2.50 -3.48
CA LYS A 26 32.42 2.59 -3.53
C LYS A 26 32.92 3.84 -4.26
N THR A 27 32.21 4.28 -5.32
CA THR A 27 32.54 5.48 -6.11
C THR A 27 32.38 6.80 -5.35
N ARG A 28 31.42 6.91 -4.43
CA ARG A 28 31.26 8.11 -3.60
C ARG A 28 32.26 8.14 -2.46
N LEU A 29 32.60 6.97 -1.93
CA LEU A 29 33.64 6.84 -0.91
C LEU A 29 35.01 7.25 -1.47
N THR A 30 35.34 6.82 -2.69
CA THR A 30 36.57 7.27 -3.36
C THR A 30 36.54 8.77 -3.66
N LEU A 31 35.42 9.32 -4.14
CA LEU A 31 35.31 10.76 -4.43
C LEU A 31 35.39 11.61 -3.15
N ALA A 32 34.79 11.16 -2.06
CA ALA A 32 34.90 11.78 -0.74
C ALA A 32 36.36 11.81 -0.26
N ASN A 33 37.07 10.68 -0.38
CA ASN A 33 38.49 10.60 -0.02
C ASN A 33 39.33 11.55 -0.88
N VAL A 34 39.11 11.58 -2.19
CA VAL A 34 39.80 12.50 -3.11
C VAL A 34 39.51 13.96 -2.76
N ALA A 35 38.25 14.32 -2.46
CA ALA A 35 37.86 15.69 -2.13
C ALA A 35 38.50 16.21 -0.83
N VAL A 36 38.78 15.33 0.13
CA VAL A 36 39.48 15.67 1.37
C VAL A 36 41.00 15.75 1.15
N MET A 37 41.55 14.81 0.38
CA MET A 37 42.99 14.67 0.15
C MET A 37 43.54 15.77 -0.77
N LEU A 38 42.88 16.03 -1.89
CA LEU A 38 43.35 16.92 -2.95
C LEU A 38 43.69 18.35 -2.50
N PRO A 39 42.85 19.08 -1.73
CA PRO A 39 43.17 20.46 -1.33
C PRO A 39 44.38 20.51 -0.38
N ILE A 40 44.54 19.51 0.47
CA ILE A 40 45.67 19.43 1.40
C ILE A 40 46.95 19.12 0.64
N GLU A 41 46.94 18.17 -0.29
CA GLU A 41 48.10 17.90 -1.14
C GLU A 41 48.49 19.13 -1.95
N LEU A 42 47.53 19.81 -2.58
CA LEU A 42 47.79 20.96 -3.44
C LEU A 42 48.37 22.14 -2.63
N LEU A 43 47.91 22.33 -1.39
CA LEU A 43 48.47 23.31 -0.44
C LEU A 43 49.91 22.97 -0.06
N VAL A 44 50.19 21.71 0.28
CA VAL A 44 51.55 21.26 0.63
C VAL A 44 52.49 21.44 -0.55
N HIS A 45 52.05 21.10 -1.77
CA HIS A 45 52.83 21.33 -2.99
C HIS A 45 53.12 22.80 -3.21
N ALA A 46 52.12 23.68 -3.09
CA ALA A 46 52.30 25.12 -3.23
C ALA A 46 53.32 25.65 -2.21
N LEU A 47 53.20 25.26 -0.94
CA LEU A 47 54.10 25.72 0.12
C LEU A 47 55.54 25.23 -0.07
N VAL A 48 55.74 23.97 -0.45
CA VAL A 48 57.09 23.40 -0.65
C VAL A 48 57.79 24.02 -1.86
N VAL A 49 57.05 24.36 -2.93
CA VAL A 49 57.64 24.97 -4.14
C VAL A 49 58.29 26.32 -3.84
N GLU A 50 57.65 27.15 -3.00
CA GLU A 50 58.14 28.50 -2.64
C GLU A 50 59.36 28.51 -1.69
N THR A 51 59.75 27.36 -1.13
CA THR A 51 60.91 27.27 -0.23
C THR A 51 62.25 27.13 -0.96
N ALA A 52 63.32 27.66 -0.35
CA ALA A 52 64.71 27.52 -0.83
C ALA A 52 65.36 26.16 -0.47
N LEU A 53 64.57 25.08 -0.36
CA LEU A 53 65.06 23.75 -0.02
C LEU A 53 65.80 23.09 -1.21
N PRO A 54 66.83 22.27 -0.95
CA PRO A 54 67.44 21.45 -2.00
C PRO A 54 66.42 20.43 -2.56
N TYR A 55 66.55 20.09 -3.85
CA TYR A 55 65.56 19.29 -4.58
C TYR A 55 65.23 17.95 -3.89
N ALA A 56 66.24 17.25 -3.37
CA ALA A 56 66.06 15.98 -2.66
C ALA A 56 65.18 16.13 -1.39
N ALA A 57 65.30 17.26 -0.68
CA ALA A 57 64.47 17.53 0.50
C ALA A 57 63.02 17.84 0.11
N LYS A 58 62.79 18.56 -1.01
CA LYS A 58 61.44 18.80 -1.53
C LYS A 58 60.72 17.48 -1.86
N VAL A 59 61.39 16.58 -2.57
CA VAL A 59 60.84 15.26 -2.92
C VAL A 59 60.51 14.45 -1.66
N LEU A 60 61.41 14.44 -0.67
CA LEU A 60 61.22 13.68 0.57
C LEU A 60 60.06 14.23 1.43
N VAL A 61 59.89 15.55 1.51
CA VAL A 61 58.77 16.17 2.22
C VAL A 61 57.44 15.85 1.55
N LEU A 62 57.37 15.94 0.22
CA LEU A 62 56.15 15.65 -0.53
C LEU A 62 55.72 14.18 -0.42
N THR A 63 56.66 13.24 -0.53
CA THR A 63 56.34 11.81 -0.41
C THR A 63 55.90 11.43 1.00
N LEU A 64 56.53 11.98 2.04
CA LEU A 64 56.11 11.77 3.42
C LEU A 64 54.73 12.38 3.69
N ALA A 65 54.49 13.61 3.23
CA ALA A 65 53.21 14.27 3.40
C ALA A 65 52.06 13.51 2.71
N ALA A 66 52.25 13.06 1.46
CA ALA A 66 51.27 12.24 0.75
C ALA A 66 51.01 10.91 1.46
N THR A 67 52.05 10.22 1.94
CA THR A 67 51.92 8.94 2.65
C THR A 67 51.17 9.11 3.98
N VAL A 68 51.51 10.14 4.76
CA VAL A 68 50.82 10.47 6.01
C VAL A 68 49.36 10.83 5.75
N LEU A 69 49.07 11.58 4.68
CA LEU A 69 47.72 11.99 4.33
C LEU A 69 46.84 10.81 3.91
N VAL A 70 47.37 9.84 3.16
CA VAL A 70 46.65 8.59 2.81
C VAL A 70 46.30 7.79 4.08
N ILE A 71 47.24 7.70 5.03
CA ILE A 71 47.01 7.01 6.31
C ILE A 71 45.99 7.76 7.16
N TRP A 72 46.04 9.09 7.17
CA TRP A 72 45.14 9.95 7.94
C TRP A 72 43.71 9.99 7.38
N VAL A 73 43.54 9.95 6.05
CA VAL A 73 42.22 9.87 5.39
C VAL A 73 41.53 8.52 5.65
N ALA A 74 42.29 7.47 5.97
CA ALA A 74 41.72 6.21 6.46
C ALA A 74 41.16 6.32 7.89
N GLU A 75 41.42 7.40 8.63
CA GLU A 75 40.80 7.63 9.93
C GLU A 75 39.31 8.03 9.81
N PRO A 76 38.43 7.53 10.68
CA PRO A 76 36.97 7.67 10.61
C PRO A 76 36.45 9.12 10.81
N SER A 77 37.34 10.09 10.91
CA SER A 77 37.06 11.51 11.17
C SER A 77 36.51 12.22 9.93
N ALA A 78 37.13 12.01 8.75
CA ALA A 78 36.70 12.62 7.50
C ALA A 78 35.36 12.04 6.99
N ALA A 79 35.17 10.73 7.19
CA ALA A 79 33.91 10.06 6.88
C ALA A 79 32.73 10.68 7.65
N ARG A 80 32.94 11.13 8.90
CA ARG A 80 31.89 11.77 9.71
C ARG A 80 31.42 13.11 9.16
N LEU A 81 32.30 13.93 8.60
CA LEU A 81 31.95 15.23 8.00
C LEU A 81 31.17 15.07 6.69
N LEU A 82 31.48 14.04 5.91
CA LEU A 82 30.82 13.76 4.63
C LEU A 82 29.66 12.76 4.74
N ARG A 83 29.30 12.30 5.95
CA ARG A 83 28.25 11.29 6.18
C ARG A 83 26.93 11.62 5.51
N THR A 84 26.42 12.84 5.71
CA THR A 84 25.14 13.28 5.13
C THR A 84 25.18 13.28 3.60
N TRP A 85 26.33 13.61 3.00
CA TRP A 85 26.51 13.58 1.55
C TRP A 85 26.72 12.17 0.99
N LEU A 86 27.51 11.34 1.68
CA LEU A 86 27.75 9.93 1.34
C LEU A 86 26.45 9.14 1.27
N HIS A 87 25.54 9.37 2.22
CA HIS A 87 24.26 8.68 2.31
C HIS A 87 23.06 9.48 1.76
N ALA A 88 23.28 10.67 1.18
CA ALA A 88 22.23 11.49 0.59
C ALA A 88 21.28 10.72 -0.36
N PRO A 89 21.74 9.87 -1.30
CA PRO A 89 20.82 9.14 -2.18
C PRO A 89 19.99 8.09 -1.44
N ALA A 90 20.54 7.44 -0.41
CA ALA A 90 19.79 6.50 0.42
C ALA A 90 18.72 7.22 1.25
N LEU A 91 19.03 8.42 1.77
CA LEU A 91 18.06 9.29 2.42
C LEU A 91 16.95 9.73 1.45
N HIS A 92 17.30 10.11 0.22
CA HIS A 92 16.32 10.48 -0.80
C HIS A 92 15.44 9.30 -1.20
N GLN A 93 15.97 8.09 -1.24
CA GLN A 93 15.18 6.90 -1.56
C GLN A 93 14.25 6.52 -0.40
N ARG A 94 14.72 6.61 0.85
CA ARG A 94 13.87 6.46 2.03
C ARG A 94 12.78 7.52 2.09
N SER A 95 13.10 8.78 1.82
CA SER A 95 12.09 9.84 1.79
C SER A 95 11.08 9.62 0.67
N ARG A 96 11.51 9.12 -0.51
CA ARG A 96 10.57 8.72 -1.58
C ARG A 96 9.67 7.56 -1.19
N LEU A 97 10.19 6.55 -0.49
CA LEU A 97 9.40 5.41 -0.01
C LEU A 97 8.42 5.84 1.09
N ALA A 98 8.87 6.70 2.01
CA ALA A 98 8.04 7.28 3.04
C ALA A 98 7.00 8.26 2.48
N ALA A 99 7.27 8.90 1.33
CA ALA A 99 6.32 9.75 0.62
C ALA A 99 5.45 8.98 -0.38
N ALA A 100 5.70 7.68 -0.59
CA ALA A 100 4.92 6.90 -1.53
C ALA A 100 3.48 6.77 -1.03
N PRO A 101 2.47 6.94 -1.90
CA PRO A 101 1.09 6.89 -1.49
C PRO A 101 0.73 5.50 -0.93
N THR A 102 0.08 5.51 0.23
CA THR A 102 -0.35 4.30 0.94
C THR A 102 -1.84 4.07 0.72
N LEU A 103 -2.23 2.80 0.56
CA LEU A 103 -3.61 2.42 0.36
C LEU A 103 -4.28 2.10 1.70
N TRP A 104 -5.47 2.67 1.89
CA TRP A 104 -6.29 2.49 3.08
C TRP A 104 -7.69 2.08 2.72
N ARG A 105 -8.32 1.30 3.58
CA ARG A 105 -9.78 1.15 3.59
C ARG A 105 -10.33 1.92 4.77
N ALA A 106 -11.41 2.65 4.55
CA ALA A 106 -12.08 3.41 5.58
C ALA A 106 -13.58 3.09 5.60
N ARG A 107 -14.20 3.16 6.76
CA ARG A 107 -15.64 3.15 6.94
C ARG A 107 -16.04 4.31 7.82
N THR A 108 -17.11 5.00 7.47
CA THR A 108 -17.70 6.03 8.33
C THR A 108 -19.19 6.14 8.08
N VAL A 109 -19.96 6.50 9.10
CA VAL A 109 -21.39 6.81 8.93
C VAL A 109 -21.53 8.30 8.65
N LEU A 110 -22.32 8.65 7.65
CA LEU A 110 -22.72 10.01 7.31
C LEU A 110 -24.22 10.20 7.51
N ARG A 111 -24.63 11.45 7.71
CA ARG A 111 -26.05 11.82 7.70
C ARG A 111 -26.58 11.69 6.27
N ASP A 112 -27.77 11.12 6.13
CA ASP A 112 -28.49 11.02 4.86
C ASP A 112 -29.14 12.37 4.50
N GLU A 113 -28.30 13.36 4.16
CA GLU A 113 -28.73 14.68 3.73
C GLU A 113 -27.87 15.18 2.57
N PRO A 114 -28.44 15.98 1.65
CA PRO A 114 -27.69 16.59 0.56
C PRO A 114 -26.47 17.36 1.09
N GLY A 115 -25.30 17.07 0.52
CA GLY A 115 -24.04 17.75 0.86
C GLY A 115 -23.20 17.08 1.95
N SER A 116 -23.67 16.02 2.62
CA SER A 116 -22.84 15.24 3.56
C SER A 116 -21.58 14.69 2.89
N LEU A 117 -21.75 13.98 1.78
CA LEU A 117 -20.62 13.43 1.02
C LEU A 117 -19.72 14.54 0.46
N GLN A 118 -20.30 15.69 0.07
CA GLN A 118 -19.51 16.83 -0.41
C GLN A 118 -18.59 17.38 0.69
N LYS A 119 -19.07 17.50 1.93
CA LYS A 119 -18.25 17.94 3.08
C LYS A 119 -17.12 16.96 3.33
N LEU A 120 -17.40 15.65 3.29
CA LEU A 120 -16.41 14.60 3.46
C LEU A 120 -15.34 14.63 2.37
N THR A 121 -15.74 14.62 1.09
CA THR A 121 -14.80 14.66 -0.03
C THR A 121 -13.95 15.92 -0.01
N ARG A 122 -14.51 17.07 0.42
CA ARG A 122 -13.73 18.30 0.60
C ARG A 122 -12.73 18.19 1.74
N ALA A 123 -13.06 17.53 2.85
CA ALA A 123 -12.13 17.31 3.96
C ALA A 123 -10.97 16.40 3.56
N LEU A 124 -11.26 15.31 2.85
CA LEU A 124 -10.24 14.40 2.29
C LEU A 124 -9.33 15.14 1.30
N ALA A 125 -9.90 15.95 0.40
CA ALA A 125 -9.14 16.72 -0.58
C ALA A 125 -8.20 17.77 0.05
N ARG A 126 -8.58 18.39 1.19
CA ARG A 126 -7.69 19.33 1.91
C ARG A 126 -6.41 18.67 2.42
N THR A 127 -6.46 17.35 2.61
CA THR A 127 -5.35 16.55 3.13
C THR A 127 -4.71 15.73 2.00
N GLU A 128 -5.00 16.08 0.74
CA GLU A 128 -4.51 15.36 -0.45
C GLU A 128 -4.83 13.86 -0.49
N ILE A 129 -5.85 13.41 0.27
CA ILE A 129 -6.32 12.03 0.28
C ILE A 129 -7.22 11.83 -0.94
N ASN A 130 -6.83 10.91 -1.82
CA ASN A 130 -7.60 10.58 -3.02
C ASN A 130 -8.56 9.42 -2.76
N ILE A 131 -9.78 9.50 -3.30
CA ILE A 131 -10.79 8.45 -3.22
C ILE A 131 -10.68 7.59 -4.47
N LEU A 132 -10.37 6.31 -4.29
CA LEU A 132 -10.21 5.34 -5.38
C LEU A 132 -11.52 4.59 -5.67
N SER A 133 -12.28 4.28 -4.62
CA SER A 133 -13.62 3.70 -4.74
C SER A 133 -14.48 4.07 -3.54
N ILE A 134 -15.80 4.05 -3.75
CA ILE A 134 -16.81 4.27 -2.72
C ILE A 134 -17.92 3.22 -2.85
N HIS A 135 -18.34 2.66 -1.73
CA HIS A 135 -19.52 1.83 -1.60
C HIS A 135 -20.41 2.39 -0.50
N VAL A 136 -21.71 2.42 -0.77
CA VAL A 136 -22.69 3.12 0.07
C VAL A 136 -23.71 2.11 0.57
N HIS A 137 -23.92 2.06 1.89
CA HIS A 137 -24.85 1.15 2.54
C HIS A 137 -25.83 1.91 3.44
N PRO A 138 -27.15 1.82 3.21
CA PRO A 138 -28.13 2.42 4.12
C PRO A 138 -28.09 1.70 5.48
N VAL A 139 -28.10 2.45 6.59
CA VAL A 139 -28.08 1.92 7.96
C VAL A 139 -29.03 2.69 8.88
N ALA A 140 -29.41 2.10 10.02
CA ALA A 140 -30.17 2.84 11.03
C ALA A 140 -29.36 4.04 11.55
N GLY A 141 -29.85 5.25 11.29
CA GLY A 141 -29.19 6.50 11.72
C GLY A 141 -28.33 7.19 10.66
N GLY A 142 -28.31 6.71 9.42
CA GLY A 142 -27.64 7.40 8.30
C GLY A 142 -27.22 6.47 7.18
N VAL A 143 -26.08 6.78 6.57
CA VAL A 143 -25.49 6.02 5.47
C VAL A 143 -24.07 5.62 5.85
N LEU A 144 -23.78 4.33 5.85
CA LEU A 144 -22.43 3.81 6.05
C LEU A 144 -21.71 3.81 4.70
N ASP A 145 -20.71 4.67 4.59
CA ASP A 145 -19.86 4.72 3.42
C ASP A 145 -18.56 3.94 3.68
N GLU A 146 -18.23 3.05 2.75
CA GLU A 146 -16.94 2.37 2.68
C GLU A 146 -16.09 2.96 1.56
N PHE A 147 -14.85 3.33 1.86
CA PHE A 147 -13.92 3.94 0.92
C PHE A 147 -12.67 3.10 0.76
N VAL A 148 -12.12 3.10 -0.45
CA VAL A 148 -10.70 2.81 -0.68
C VAL A 148 -10.01 4.13 -0.97
N LEU A 149 -9.02 4.46 -0.15
CA LEU A 149 -8.34 5.75 -0.12
C LEU A 149 -6.87 5.56 -0.47
N SER A 150 -6.31 6.52 -1.19
CA SER A 150 -4.87 6.68 -1.39
C SER A 150 -4.44 7.93 -0.62
N ALA A 151 -3.64 7.74 0.42
CA ALA A 151 -3.14 8.82 1.25
C ALA A 151 -1.65 9.06 0.95
N PRO A 152 -1.19 10.32 0.92
CA PRO A 152 0.22 10.67 0.99
C PRO A 152 0.94 9.89 2.10
N GLY A 153 2.21 9.52 1.89
CA GLY A 153 2.89 8.60 2.81
C GLY A 153 3.22 9.18 4.19
N ASP A 154 3.11 10.49 4.38
CA ASP A 154 3.17 11.18 5.67
C ASP A 154 1.84 11.12 6.47
N ILE A 155 0.74 10.74 5.81
CA ILE A 155 -0.58 10.60 6.43
C ILE A 155 -0.79 9.15 6.87
N GLY A 156 -0.64 8.94 8.18
CA GLY A 156 -1.00 7.69 8.84
C GLY A 156 -2.46 7.64 9.29
N GLU A 157 -2.82 6.52 9.92
CA GLU A 157 -4.16 6.20 10.42
C GLU A 157 -4.89 7.37 11.11
N ARG A 158 -4.20 8.08 12.01
CA ARG A 158 -4.79 9.22 12.76
C ARG A 158 -5.20 10.36 11.83
N GLY A 159 -4.37 10.70 10.85
CA GLY A 159 -4.68 11.76 9.88
C GLY A 159 -5.89 11.41 9.01
N LEU A 160 -6.05 10.13 8.65
CA LEU A 160 -7.27 9.68 7.98
C LEU A 160 -8.51 9.77 8.89
N LEU A 161 -8.41 9.33 10.14
CA LEU A 161 -9.52 9.43 11.10
C LEU A 161 -9.95 10.88 11.33
N ASP A 162 -8.98 11.79 11.48
CA ASP A 162 -9.23 13.22 11.65
C ASP A 162 -9.91 13.80 10.41
N ALA A 163 -9.42 13.47 9.21
CA ALA A 163 -10.03 13.94 7.96
C ALA A 163 -11.48 13.43 7.76
N LEU A 164 -11.77 12.19 8.18
CA LEU A 164 -13.12 11.62 8.14
C LEU A 164 -14.04 12.32 9.15
N HIS A 165 -13.57 12.59 10.37
CA HIS A 165 -14.34 13.34 11.39
C HIS A 165 -14.61 14.77 10.94
N ASP A 166 -13.60 15.47 10.42
CA ASP A 166 -13.73 16.83 9.86
C ASP A 166 -14.72 16.90 8.70
N GLY A 167 -14.87 15.78 7.98
CA GLY A 167 -15.85 15.57 6.93
C GLY A 167 -17.29 15.38 7.42
N GLY A 168 -17.51 15.27 8.73
CA GLY A 168 -18.80 14.96 9.34
C GLY A 168 -19.07 13.46 9.52
N GLY A 169 -18.05 12.62 9.34
CA GLY A 169 -18.11 11.18 9.60
C GLY A 169 -18.26 10.85 11.08
N THR A 170 -19.14 9.91 11.40
CA THR A 170 -19.30 9.34 12.74
C THR A 170 -18.78 7.92 12.80
N SER A 171 -18.14 7.59 13.93
CA SER A 171 -17.53 6.28 14.19
C SER A 171 -16.60 5.78 13.07
N PRO A 172 -15.67 6.61 12.54
CA PRO A 172 -14.82 6.17 11.45
C PRO A 172 -13.83 5.10 11.90
N HIS A 173 -13.61 4.13 11.03
CA HIS A 173 -12.63 3.07 11.18
C HIS A 173 -11.78 3.02 9.94
N VAL A 174 -10.47 2.89 10.11
CA VAL A 174 -9.51 2.84 9.00
C VAL A 174 -8.54 1.70 9.22
N TRP A 175 -8.11 1.06 8.14
CA TRP A 175 -7.07 0.04 8.20
C TRP A 175 -6.28 -0.01 6.89
N PRO A 176 -5.00 -0.43 6.94
CA PRO A 176 -4.19 -0.57 5.74
C PRO A 176 -4.82 -1.55 4.75
N THR A 177 -4.65 -1.28 3.46
CA THR A 177 -5.16 -2.15 2.40
C THR A 177 -4.16 -2.33 1.26
N THR A 178 -4.45 -3.26 0.37
CA THR A 178 -3.62 -3.57 -0.81
C THR A 178 -4.39 -3.25 -2.09
N ALA A 179 -3.70 -3.25 -3.24
CA ALA A 179 -4.34 -3.02 -4.54
C ALA A 179 -5.48 -4.01 -4.84
N LEU A 180 -5.49 -5.20 -4.20
CA LEU A 180 -6.57 -6.16 -4.33
C LEU A 180 -7.92 -5.62 -3.81
N ALA A 181 -7.89 -4.69 -2.85
CA ALA A 181 -9.09 -4.03 -2.35
C ALA A 181 -9.72 -3.05 -3.36
N MET A 182 -9.01 -2.69 -4.43
CA MET A 182 -9.54 -1.89 -5.54
C MET A 182 -10.32 -2.73 -6.56
N ALA A 183 -10.34 -4.07 -6.41
CA ALA A 183 -11.08 -4.95 -7.30
C ALA A 183 -12.56 -4.56 -7.29
N ASP A 184 -13.03 -3.99 -8.39
CA ASP A 184 -14.44 -3.69 -8.59
C ASP A 184 -15.29 -4.97 -8.59
N GLY A 185 -16.62 -4.81 -8.55
CA GLY A 185 -17.53 -5.95 -8.57
C GLY A 185 -17.36 -6.87 -9.78
N GLN A 186 -16.81 -6.37 -10.88
CA GLN A 186 -16.54 -7.14 -12.10
C GLN A 186 -15.33 -8.06 -11.90
N THR A 187 -14.24 -7.52 -11.33
CA THR A 187 -13.03 -8.25 -10.97
C THR A 187 -13.35 -9.34 -9.95
N LYS A 188 -14.16 -9.01 -8.91
CA LYS A 188 -14.66 -10.01 -7.96
C LYS A 188 -15.47 -11.11 -8.66
N ALA A 189 -16.38 -10.75 -9.56
CA ALA A 189 -17.17 -11.72 -10.31
C ALA A 189 -16.29 -12.65 -11.19
N LEU A 190 -15.23 -12.12 -11.81
CA LEU A 190 -14.27 -12.92 -12.57
C LEU A 190 -13.45 -13.85 -11.68
N SER A 191 -13.03 -13.40 -10.49
CA SER A 191 -12.36 -14.27 -9.51
C SER A 191 -13.27 -15.40 -9.03
N LEU A 192 -14.56 -15.11 -8.79
CA LEU A 192 -15.55 -16.14 -8.44
C LEU A 192 -15.79 -17.11 -9.60
N ALA A 193 -15.83 -16.62 -10.84
CA ALA A 193 -15.94 -17.46 -12.03
C ALA A 193 -14.72 -18.38 -12.19
N ALA A 194 -13.51 -17.89 -11.95
CA ALA A 194 -12.29 -18.71 -11.96
C ALA A 194 -12.35 -19.80 -10.88
N ARG A 195 -12.79 -19.45 -9.66
CA ARG A 195 -12.96 -20.41 -8.55
C ARG A 195 -13.97 -21.51 -8.88
N VAL A 196 -15.12 -21.14 -9.42
CA VAL A 196 -16.13 -22.09 -9.92
C VAL A 196 -15.58 -22.93 -11.08
N ALA A 197 -14.67 -22.37 -11.89
CA ALA A 197 -14.08 -23.10 -13.00
C ALA A 197 -13.08 -24.18 -12.55
N GLU A 198 -12.34 -23.92 -11.46
CA GLU A 198 -11.48 -24.92 -10.82
C GLU A 198 -12.30 -26.00 -10.10
N ALA A 199 -13.39 -25.60 -9.43
CA ALA A 199 -14.24 -26.50 -8.67
C ALA A 199 -15.73 -26.14 -8.87
N PRO A 200 -16.44 -26.77 -9.83
CA PRO A 200 -17.85 -26.47 -10.10
C PRO A 200 -18.79 -26.66 -8.90
N GLY A 201 -18.41 -27.53 -7.94
CA GLY A 201 -19.15 -27.74 -6.70
C GLY A 201 -19.15 -26.53 -5.74
N GLU A 202 -18.28 -25.54 -5.96
CA GLU A 202 -18.25 -24.29 -5.17
C GLU A 202 -19.32 -23.27 -5.59
N LEU A 203 -20.11 -23.57 -6.63
CA LEU A 203 -21.16 -22.69 -7.14
C LEU A 203 -22.08 -22.10 -6.04
N PRO A 204 -22.59 -22.87 -5.06
CA PRO A 204 -23.45 -22.31 -4.02
C PRO A 204 -22.76 -21.20 -3.23
N LEU A 205 -21.52 -21.43 -2.80
CA LEU A 205 -20.74 -20.47 -2.01
C LEU A 205 -20.34 -19.25 -2.85
N ALA A 206 -19.97 -19.47 -4.12
CA ALA A 206 -19.62 -18.38 -5.03
C ALA A 206 -20.80 -17.46 -5.33
N VAL A 207 -22.00 -18.00 -5.54
CA VAL A 207 -23.21 -17.19 -5.74
C VAL A 207 -23.61 -16.47 -4.45
N ALA A 208 -23.56 -17.14 -3.30
CA ALA A 208 -23.83 -16.52 -2.00
C ALA A 208 -22.92 -15.30 -1.77
N GLU A 209 -21.64 -15.44 -2.11
CA GLU A 209 -20.64 -14.37 -1.99
C GLU A 209 -20.84 -13.25 -3.03
N LEU A 210 -21.24 -13.59 -4.26
CA LEU A 210 -21.54 -12.64 -5.32
C LEU A 210 -22.75 -11.76 -4.97
N LEU A 211 -23.78 -12.37 -4.37
CA LEU A 211 -25.05 -11.73 -4.06
C LEU A 211 -25.14 -11.16 -2.63
N ARG A 212 -24.16 -11.49 -1.78
CA ARG A 212 -24.20 -11.25 -0.33
C ARG A 212 -25.48 -11.83 0.29
N ALA A 213 -25.80 -13.06 -0.08
CA ALA A 213 -27.01 -13.76 0.32
C ALA A 213 -26.70 -15.01 1.13
N GLY A 214 -27.62 -15.41 2.01
CA GLY A 214 -27.57 -16.70 2.69
C GLY A 214 -28.04 -17.83 1.77
N ILE A 215 -27.51 -19.04 1.96
CA ILE A 215 -27.98 -20.26 1.29
C ILE A 215 -29.03 -20.90 2.18
N LEU A 216 -30.20 -21.20 1.64
CA LEU A 216 -31.24 -21.93 2.36
C LEU A 216 -31.05 -23.43 2.17
N THR A 217 -31.30 -24.19 3.23
CA THR A 217 -31.45 -25.64 3.13
C THR A 217 -32.73 -25.99 2.34
N PRO A 218 -32.84 -27.20 1.77
CA PRO A 218 -34.03 -27.61 1.03
C PRO A 218 -35.33 -27.48 1.85
N ASP A 219 -35.26 -27.79 3.15
CA ASP A 219 -36.41 -27.69 4.06
C ASP A 219 -36.82 -26.22 4.29
N GLU A 220 -35.84 -25.32 4.45
CA GLU A 220 -36.10 -23.87 4.58
C GLU A 220 -36.57 -23.23 3.28
N ALA A 221 -36.17 -23.79 2.13
CA ALA A 221 -36.60 -23.36 0.82
C ALA A 221 -38.06 -23.74 0.51
N LEU A 222 -38.56 -24.83 1.10
CA LEU A 222 -39.95 -25.31 0.98
C LEU A 222 -40.95 -24.54 1.86
N LEU A 223 -40.47 -23.87 2.91
CA LEU A 223 -41.31 -22.99 3.72
C LEU A 223 -41.69 -21.77 2.89
N GLU A 224 -42.97 -21.68 2.49
CA GLU A 224 -43.53 -20.49 1.85
C GLU A 224 -43.50 -19.33 2.85
N ALA A 225 -42.55 -18.41 2.63
CA ALA A 225 -42.52 -17.10 3.23
C ALA A 225 -42.91 -16.08 2.15
N ASP A 226 -43.54 -14.98 2.57
CA ASP A 226 -43.93 -13.86 1.71
C ASP A 226 -42.78 -13.49 0.74
N ASP A 227 -42.99 -13.76 -0.55
CA ASP A 227 -41.98 -13.65 -1.61
C ASP A 227 -41.91 -12.20 -2.12
N ASP A 228 -41.42 -11.31 -1.27
CA ASP A 228 -41.13 -9.91 -1.63
C ASP A 228 -39.89 -9.80 -2.53
N GLY A 229 -39.58 -10.82 -3.35
CA GLY A 229 -38.37 -10.90 -4.18
C GLY A 229 -37.06 -11.07 -3.41
N ALA A 230 -37.12 -11.28 -2.09
CA ALA A 230 -35.98 -11.49 -1.19
C ALA A 230 -35.41 -12.92 -1.26
N ARG A 231 -36.00 -13.79 -2.09
CA ARG A 231 -35.52 -15.15 -2.38
C ARG A 231 -35.17 -15.28 -3.85
N LEU A 232 -34.05 -15.93 -4.15
CA LEU A 232 -33.63 -16.25 -5.52
C LEU A 232 -33.37 -17.74 -5.63
N LYS A 233 -34.12 -18.40 -6.51
CA LYS A 233 -33.93 -19.81 -6.83
C LYS A 233 -33.14 -19.95 -8.12
N ILE A 234 -32.05 -20.69 -8.08
CA ILE A 234 -31.21 -20.97 -9.24
C ILE A 234 -31.33 -22.46 -9.56
N PRO A 235 -31.90 -22.82 -10.72
CA PRO A 235 -31.91 -24.21 -11.15
C PRO A 235 -30.47 -24.67 -11.42
N THR A 236 -30.13 -25.87 -10.95
CA THR A 236 -28.88 -26.54 -11.36
C THR A 236 -29.21 -27.93 -11.86
N ALA A 237 -28.50 -28.37 -12.90
CA ALA A 237 -28.72 -29.67 -13.53
C ALA A 237 -28.31 -30.88 -12.64
N TRP A 238 -27.45 -30.70 -11.64
CA TRP A 238 -26.85 -31.85 -10.92
C TRP A 238 -27.09 -31.89 -9.41
N HIS A 239 -27.49 -30.78 -8.78
CA HIS A 239 -27.60 -30.68 -7.31
C HIS A 239 -29.02 -30.28 -6.88
N GLY A 240 -29.95 -30.23 -7.83
CA GLY A 240 -31.27 -29.62 -7.61
C GLY A 240 -31.19 -28.10 -7.52
N PRO A 241 -32.32 -27.42 -7.35
CA PRO A 241 -32.33 -25.96 -7.27
C PRO A 241 -31.69 -25.48 -5.97
N ILE A 242 -30.75 -24.54 -6.08
CA ILE A 242 -30.16 -23.85 -4.93
C ILE A 242 -30.98 -22.59 -4.67
N THR A 243 -31.37 -22.37 -3.41
CA THR A 243 -32.16 -21.20 -3.03
C THR A 243 -31.35 -20.27 -2.14
N PHE A 244 -31.36 -18.99 -2.49
CA PHE A 244 -30.68 -17.93 -1.76
C PHE A 244 -31.70 -16.99 -1.14
N ALA A 245 -31.39 -16.44 0.03
CA ALA A 245 -32.23 -15.48 0.71
C ALA A 245 -31.43 -14.28 1.21
N ARG A 246 -32.01 -13.09 1.05
CA ARG A 246 -31.51 -11.83 1.57
C ARG A 246 -32.67 -11.05 2.22
N PRO A 247 -32.96 -11.30 3.51
CA PRO A 247 -34.13 -10.75 4.17
C PRO A 247 -34.17 -9.21 4.09
N GLY A 248 -35.29 -8.64 3.65
CA GLY A 248 -35.49 -7.20 3.55
C GLY A 248 -34.82 -6.51 2.35
N GLU A 249 -34.15 -7.26 1.46
CA GLU A 249 -33.51 -6.71 0.26
C GLU A 249 -33.82 -7.60 -0.97
N PRO A 250 -34.78 -7.20 -1.82
CA PRO A 250 -35.12 -7.96 -3.03
C PRO A 250 -33.93 -8.08 -3.98
N PHE A 251 -33.87 -9.18 -4.73
CA PHE A 251 -32.88 -9.37 -5.78
C PHE A 251 -33.25 -8.57 -7.03
N THR A 252 -32.30 -7.79 -7.53
CA THR A 252 -32.47 -7.07 -8.79
C THR A 252 -32.38 -8.04 -9.98
N PRO A 253 -33.02 -7.72 -11.13
CA PRO A 253 -32.89 -8.54 -12.35
C PRO A 253 -31.43 -8.74 -12.79
N ALA A 254 -30.57 -7.74 -12.57
CA ALA A 254 -29.15 -7.82 -12.90
C ALA A 254 -28.38 -8.77 -11.98
N GLU A 255 -28.70 -8.81 -10.68
CA GLU A 255 -28.16 -9.78 -9.74
C GLU A 255 -28.56 -11.20 -10.11
N SER A 256 -29.86 -11.41 -10.38
CA SER A 256 -30.40 -12.70 -10.83
C SER A 256 -29.70 -13.16 -12.12
N ALA A 257 -29.54 -12.28 -13.10
CA ALA A 257 -28.85 -12.59 -14.35
C ALA A 257 -27.38 -13.00 -14.14
N ARG A 258 -26.62 -12.28 -13.28
CA ARG A 258 -25.24 -12.65 -12.96
C ARG A 258 -25.14 -14.01 -12.30
N ALA A 259 -26.04 -14.31 -11.36
CA ALA A 259 -26.07 -15.57 -10.66
C ALA A 259 -26.39 -16.75 -11.61
N HIS A 260 -27.35 -16.56 -12.52
CA HIS A 260 -27.64 -17.54 -13.58
C HIS A 260 -26.46 -17.76 -14.53
N ARG A 261 -25.71 -16.71 -14.90
CA ARG A 261 -24.51 -16.86 -15.74
C ARG A 261 -23.39 -17.61 -15.05
N LEU A 262 -23.22 -17.42 -13.73
CA LEU A 262 -22.24 -18.19 -12.97
C LEU A 262 -22.65 -19.68 -12.85
N ALA A 263 -23.95 -19.94 -12.70
CA ALA A 263 -24.49 -21.30 -12.73
C ALA A 263 -24.32 -21.96 -14.10
N GLU A 264 -24.62 -21.25 -15.19
CA GLU A 264 -24.39 -21.72 -16.57
C GLU A 264 -22.91 -22.06 -16.82
N LEU A 265 -21.99 -21.23 -16.33
CA LEU A 265 -20.54 -21.51 -16.42
C LEU A 265 -20.19 -22.80 -15.68
N ALA A 266 -20.66 -22.97 -14.45
CA ALA A 266 -20.47 -24.22 -13.71
C ALA A 266 -20.99 -25.38 -14.57
N GLU A 267 -22.24 -25.27 -15.05
CA GLU A 267 -22.92 -26.29 -15.86
C GLU A 267 -22.13 -26.75 -17.06
N ILE A 268 -21.56 -25.81 -17.83
CA ILE A 268 -20.70 -26.14 -18.98
C ILE A 268 -19.46 -26.92 -18.53
N LEU A 269 -18.89 -26.59 -17.37
CA LEU A 269 -17.63 -27.16 -16.89
C LEU A 269 -17.80 -28.53 -16.26
N ALA A 270 -18.87 -28.84 -15.52
CA ALA A 270 -19.05 -30.21 -15.02
C ALA A 270 -19.69 -31.17 -16.06
N HIS A 271 -20.28 -30.65 -17.14
CA HIS A 271 -20.65 -31.49 -18.30
C HIS A 271 -19.53 -31.65 -19.33
N ARG A 272 -18.37 -30.99 -19.18
CA ARG A 272 -17.22 -31.28 -20.02
C ARG A 272 -16.73 -32.70 -19.69
N PRO A 273 -16.75 -33.65 -20.63
CA PRO A 273 -16.06 -34.90 -20.41
C PRO A 273 -14.60 -34.54 -20.16
N THR A 274 -14.02 -35.06 -19.07
CA THR A 274 -12.57 -35.08 -18.90
C THR A 274 -12.03 -35.81 -20.13
N ALA A 275 -11.56 -35.04 -21.12
CA ALA A 275 -10.75 -35.58 -22.19
C ALA A 275 -9.46 -36.05 -21.53
N SER A 276 -9.47 -37.30 -21.10
CA SER A 276 -8.29 -38.07 -20.75
C SER A 276 -7.43 -38.12 -22.02
N CYS A 277 -6.50 -37.18 -22.14
CA CYS A 277 -5.34 -37.36 -23.00
C CYS A 277 -4.54 -38.54 -22.43
N HIS A 278 -4.72 -39.71 -23.04
CA HIS A 278 -3.75 -40.79 -23.01
C HIS A 278 -2.64 -40.52 -24.04
#